data_AF-A0AAW8T0L2-F1
#
_entry.id   AF-A0AAW8T0L2-F1
#
_cell.length_a   1.000
_cell.length_b   1.000
_cell.length_c   1.000
_cell.angle_alpha   90.00
_cell.angle_beta   90.00
_cell.angle_gamma   90.00
#
_symmetry.space_group_name_H-M   'P 1'
#
loop_
_entity.id
_entity.type
_entity.pdbx_description
1 polymer ?
#
loop_
_entity_poly.entity_id
_entity_poly.type
_entity_poly.pdbx_seq_one_letter_code
_entity_poly.pdbx_strand_id
1 'polypeptide(L)' 'MENYVNLLPLISKAKDGDNEAMEKLLEQFQGMLIKLSKNYYGFIDEDCYQTLAERFVKAVRQFDVNYKNQPKN' A
#
# COMPACT_ATOMS: atom_id res chain seq x y z
N MET A 1 5.59 -19.23 -13.68
CA MET A 1 6.25 -19.02 -12.37
C MET A 1 5.87 -17.63 -11.91
N GLU A 2 5.11 -17.50 -10.83
CA GLU A 2 4.87 -16.20 -10.21
C GLU A 2 6.19 -15.68 -9.66
N ASN A 3 6.74 -14.62 -10.28
CA ASN A 3 7.87 -13.89 -9.73
C ASN A 3 7.35 -13.09 -8.53
N TYR A 4 7.64 -13.55 -7.31
CA TYR A 4 7.35 -12.78 -6.11
C TYR A 4 8.23 -11.53 -6.10
N VAL A 5 7.60 -10.37 -6.28
CA VAL A 5 8.29 -9.08 -6.18
C VAL A 5 8.59 -8.80 -4.71
N ASN A 6 9.86 -8.66 -4.35
CA ASN A 6 10.25 -8.18 -3.04
C ASN A 6 9.92 -6.68 -2.93
N LEU A 7 8.93 -6.33 -2.11
CA LEU A 7 8.48 -4.96 -1.94
C LEU A 7 9.27 -4.16 -0.91
N LEU A 8 10.07 -4.79 -0.06
CA LEU A 8 10.80 -4.09 1.02
C LEU A 8 11.69 -2.95 0.51
N PRO A 9 12.48 -3.12 -0.58
CA PRO A 9 13.28 -2.02 -1.12
C PRO A 9 12.42 -0.85 -1.60
N LEU A 10 11.27 -1.14 -2.21
CA LEU A 10 10.36 -0.14 -2.74
C LEU A 10 9.64 0.62 -1.62
N ILE A 11 9.17 -0.10 -0.59
CA ILE A 11 8.59 0.47 0.63
C ILE A 11 9.60 1.36 1.35
N SER A 12 10.86 0.93 1.47
CA SER A 12 11.91 1.74 2.12
C SER A 12 12.12 3.07 1.39
N LYS A 13 12.24 3.05 0.06
CA LYS A 13 12.39 4.28 -0.73
C LYS A 13 11.18 5.20 -0.60
N ALA A 14 9.98 4.64 -0.75
CA ALA A 14 8.72 5.39 -0.67
C ALA A 14 8.52 6.03 0.72
N LYS A 15 8.96 5.34 1.78
CA LYS A 15 8.98 5.86 3.16
C LYS A 15 9.87 7.10 3.30
N ASP A 16 11.03 7.10 2.63
CA ASP A 16 12.02 8.18 2.69
C ASP A 16 11.68 9.36 1.76
N GLY A 17 10.49 9.35 1.12
CA GLY A 17 9.99 10.44 0.30
C GLY A 17 10.20 10.28 -1.20
N ASP A 18 10.65 9.11 -1.67
CA ASP A 18 10.71 8.79 -3.10
C ASP A 18 9.29 8.67 -3.67
N ASN A 19 8.86 9.71 -4.39
CA ASN A 19 7.52 9.77 -4.98
C ASN A 19 7.32 8.74 -6.10
N GLU A 20 8.35 8.41 -6.89
CA GLU A 20 8.25 7.38 -7.93
C GLU A 20 8.07 5.99 -7.30
N ALA A 21 8.73 5.75 -6.17
CA ALA A 21 8.55 4.50 -5.41
C ALA A 21 7.13 4.39 -4.82
N MET A 22 6.58 5.51 -4.31
CA MET A 22 5.20 5.56 -3.82
C MET A 22 4.18 5.35 -4.94
N GLU A 23 4.40 5.95 -6.10
CA GLU A 23 3.55 5.79 -7.28
C GLU A 23 3.51 4.32 -7.75
N LYS A 24 4.67 3.67 -7.87
CA LYS A 24 4.76 2.23 -8.19
C LYS A 24 4.02 1.36 -7.19
N LEU A 25 4.07 1.68 -5.90
CA LEU A 25 3.29 0.97 -4.88
C LEU A 25 1.79 1.19 -5.06
N LEU A 26 1.36 2.43 -5.33
CA LEU A 26 -0.06 2.73 -5.60
C LEU A 26 -0.57 1.99 -6.83
N GLU A 27 0.19 1.97 -7.93
CA GLU A 27 -0.14 1.21 -9.15
C GLU A 27 -0.26 -0.29 -8.87
N GLN A 28 0.71 -0.84 -8.14
CA GLN A 28 0.72 -2.28 -7.83
C GLN A 28 -0.48 -2.70 -6.97
N PHE A 29 -0.94 -1.84 -6.06
CA PHE A 29 -2.08 -2.12 -5.18
C PHE A 29 -3.41 -1.53 -5.72
N GLN A 30 -3.40 -0.86 -6.87
CA GLN A 30 -4.57 -0.16 -7.42
C GLN A 30 -5.78 -1.08 -7.55
N GLY A 31 -5.59 -2.30 -8.05
CA GLY A 31 -6.68 -3.28 -8.19
C GLY A 31 -7.33 -3.65 -6.84
N MET A 32 -6.53 -3.72 -5.76
CA MET A 32 -7.05 -3.99 -4.42
C MET A 32 -7.80 -2.77 -3.87
N LEU A 33 -7.27 -1.57 -4.06
CA LEU A 33 -7.93 -0.32 -3.66
C LEU A 33 -9.27 -0.14 -4.36
N ILE A 34 -9.33 -0.37 -5.68
CA ILE A 34 -10.57 -0.34 -6.48
C ILE A 34 -11.55 -1.41 -5.99
N LYS A 35 -11.07 -2.63 -5.69
CA LYS A 35 -11.93 -3.69 -5.20
C LYS A 35 -12.57 -3.33 -3.85
N LEU A 36 -11.80 -2.72 -2.95
CA LEU A 36 -12.25 -2.32 -1.62
C LEU A 36 -13.11 -1.05 -1.64
N SER A 37 -13.02 -0.22 -2.68
CA SER A 37 -13.85 0.97 -2.81
C SER A 37 -15.23 0.71 -3.41
N LYS A 38 -15.55 -0.52 -3.82
CA LYS A 38 -16.85 -0.84 -4.40
C LYS A 38 -17.95 -0.92 -3.35
N ASN A 39 -19.09 -0.30 -3.63
CA ASN A 39 -20.29 -0.43 -2.82
C ASN A 39 -21.00 -1.78 -3.05
N TYR A 40 -22.13 -2.00 -2.37
CA TYR A 40 -22.91 -3.24 -2.46
C TYR A 40 -23.33 -3.60 -3.90
N TYR A 41 -23.52 -2.61 -4.77
CA TYR A 41 -23.90 -2.80 -6.17
C TYR A 41 -22.69 -2.96 -7.12
N GLY A 42 -21.46 -2.90 -6.59
CA GLY A 42 -20.25 -3.06 -7.37
C GLY A 42 -19.75 -1.78 -8.06
N PHE A 43 -20.41 -0.63 -7.83
CA PHE A 43 -19.92 0.66 -8.33
C PHE A 43 -18.80 1.17 -7.44
N ILE A 44 -17.81 1.82 -8.06
CA ILE A 44 -16.72 2.47 -7.34
C ILE A 44 -17.29 3.69 -6.61
N ASP A 45 -17.09 3.73 -5.31
CA ASP A 45 -17.23 4.95 -4.52
C ASP A 45 -15.90 5.71 -4.58
N GLU A 46 -15.90 6.87 -5.23
CA GLU A 46 -14.69 7.68 -5.48
C GLU A 46 -14.09 8.22 -4.18
N ASP A 47 -14.92 8.68 -3.25
CA ASP A 47 -14.49 9.17 -1.94
C ASP A 47 -13.88 8.05 -1.10
N CYS A 48 -14.47 6.85 -1.18
CA CYS A 48 -13.91 5.66 -0.55
C CYS A 48 -12.55 5.29 -1.15
N TYR A 49 -12.43 5.31 -2.49
CA TYR A 49 -11.16 5.05 -3.17
C TYR A 49 -10.07 6.05 -2.75
N GLN A 50 -10.40 7.35 -2.74
CA GLN A 50 -9.46 8.38 -2.30
C GLN A 50 -9.02 8.17 -0.85
N THR A 51 -9.98 7.89 0.04
CA THR A 51 -9.69 7.61 1.46
C THR A 51 -8.78 6.39 1.62
N LEU A 52 -8.98 5.34 0.83
CA LEU A 52 -8.13 4.16 0.85
C LEU A 52 -6.72 4.46 0.34
N ALA A 53 -6.58 5.22 -0.76
CA ALA A 53 -5.29 5.64 -1.29
C ALA A 53 -4.51 6.50 -0.28
N GLU A 54 -5.15 7.47 0.37
CA GLU A 54 -4.53 8.29 1.41
C GLU A 54 -4.06 7.45 2.61
N ARG A 55 -4.89 6.50 3.06
CA ARG A 55 -4.54 5.59 4.16
C ARG A 55 -3.37 4.68 3.77
N PHE A 56 -3.33 4.21 2.53
CA PHE A 56 -2.23 3.42 2.01
C PHE A 56 -0.92 4.20 2.05
N VAL A 57 -0.90 5.44 1.54
CA VAL A 57 0.28 6.32 1.60
C VAL A 57 0.75 6.53 3.05
N LYS A 58 -0.18 6.80 3.97
CA LYS A 58 0.13 6.94 5.41
C LYS A 58 0.73 5.65 5.98
N ALA A 59 0.17 4.50 5.64
CA ALA A 59 0.64 3.19 6.10
C ALA A 59 2.06 2.91 5.60
N VAL A 60 2.36 3.15 4.32
CA VAL A 60 3.71 2.98 3.74
C VAL A 60 4.73 3.86 4.47
N ARG A 61 4.40 5.14 4.70
CA ARG A 61 5.29 6.07 5.44
C ARG A 61 5.54 5.64 6.88
N GLN A 62 4.57 5.01 7.53
CA GLN A 62 4.68 4.55 8.91
C GLN A 62 5.22 3.13 9.04
N PHE A 63 5.35 2.39 7.93
CA PHE A 63 5.77 1.00 7.94
C PHE A 63 7.15 0.82 8.57
N ASP A 64 7.27 -0.11 9.51
CA ASP A 64 8.54 -0.47 10.15
C ASP A 64 9.17 -1.66 9.42
N VAL A 65 10.11 -1.37 8.52
CA VAL A 65 10.86 -2.38 7.76
C VAL A 65 11.81 -3.21 8.63
N ASN A 66 12.11 -2.76 9.86
CA ASN A 66 13.03 -3.40 10.79
C ASN A 66 12.31 -4.13 11.91
N TYR A 67 11.00 -4.32 11.82
CA TYR A 67 10.23 -5.00 12.85
C TYR A 67 10.75 -6.43 13.08
N LYS A 68 11.49 -6.61 14.17
CA LYS A 68 11.93 -7.92 14.66
C LYS A 68 10.90 -8.42 15.65
N ASN A 69 10.26 -9.54 15.37
CA ASN A 69 9.43 -10.25 16.34
C ASN A 69 10.26 -10.56 17.60
N GLN A 70 10.14 -9.76 18.64
CA GLN A 70 10.66 -10.12 19.96
C GLN A 70 9.62 -11.03 20.62
N PRO A 71 9.97 -12.25 21.06
CA PRO A 71 9.09 -13.03 21.91
C PRO A 71 8.82 -12.22 23.18
N LYS A 72 7.55 -12.02 23.51
CA LYS A 72 7.16 -11.47 24.82
C LYS A 72 7.61 -12.49 25.88
N ASN A 73 8.57 -12.08 26.72
CA ASN A 73 8.92 -12.80 27.95
C ASN A 73 7.72 -12.85 28.90
#